data_AF-A0A7V5VCP7-F1
#
_entry.id   AF-A0A7V5VCP7-F1
#
_cell.length_a   1.000
_cell.length_b   1.000
_cell.length_c   1.000
_cell.angle_alpha   90.00
_cell.angle_beta   90.00
_cell.angle_gamma   90.00
#
_symmetry.space_group_name_H-M   'P 1'
#
loop_
_entity.id
_entity.type
_entity.pdbx_description
1 polymer ?
#
loop_
_entity_poly.entity_id
_entity_poly.type
_entity_poly.pdbx_seq_one_letter_code
_entity_poly.pdbx_strand_id
1 'polypeptide(L)'
;MEENIPAHIVPLEARQQTEMIGLYCDRIEKAVQQSATYQDAVQIVESECKAFSQECKSEILQKTLRRIAQDIVRKKWTSER
;
A
#
# COMPACT_ATOMS: atom_id res chain seq x y z
N MET A 1 3.92 38.49 -23.58
CA MET A 1 4.59 37.20 -23.79
C MET A 1 3.99 36.27 -22.76
N GLU A 2 3.02 35.46 -23.17
CA GLU A 2 2.40 34.45 -22.31
C GLU A 2 3.37 33.27 -22.18
N GLU A 3 4.01 33.14 -21.03
CA GLU A 3 4.76 31.93 -20.68
C GLU A 3 3.77 30.79 -20.46
N ASN A 4 3.71 29.91 -21.46
CA ASN A 4 2.99 28.65 -21.41
C ASN A 4 3.79 27.69 -20.51
N ILE A 5 3.49 27.70 -19.20
CA ILE A 5 4.11 26.79 -18.23
C ILE A 5 3.52 25.39 -18.47
N PRO A 6 4.31 24.40 -18.94
CA PRO A 6 3.79 23.06 -19.16
C PRO A 6 3.39 22.42 -17.82
N ALA A 7 2.15 21.98 -17.75
CA ALA A 7 1.64 21.19 -16.66
C ALA A 7 2.41 19.85 -16.57
N HIS A 8 2.72 19.45 -15.33
CA HIS A 8 3.13 18.10 -14.91
C HIS A 8 4.62 17.75 -15.01
N ILE A 9 5.39 18.29 -14.06
CA ILE A 9 6.53 17.54 -13.50
C ILE A 9 6.07 17.02 -12.14
N VAL A 10 5.29 15.94 -12.13
CA VAL A 10 5.28 15.07 -10.95
C VAL A 10 6.65 14.40 -10.94
N PRO A 11 7.45 14.53 -9.88
CA PRO A 11 8.78 13.92 -9.83
C PRO A 11 8.69 12.44 -10.20
N LEU A 12 9.57 11.96 -11.07
CA LEU A 12 9.61 10.56 -11.51
C LEU A 12 9.62 9.59 -10.32
N GLU A 13 10.27 10.00 -9.23
CA GLU A 13 10.32 9.30 -7.94
C GLU A 13 8.95 9.16 -7.26
N ALA A 14 8.10 10.18 -7.35
CA ALA A 14 6.75 10.15 -6.76
C ALA A 14 5.80 9.23 -7.55
N ARG A 15 5.98 9.14 -8.88
CA ARG A 15 5.23 8.18 -9.72
C ARG A 15 5.60 6.74 -9.38
N GLN A 16 6.90 6.43 -9.36
CA GLN A 16 7.39 5.08 -9.00
C GLN A 16 6.94 4.65 -7.59
N GLN A 17 7.00 5.57 -6.63
CA GLN A 17 6.54 5.33 -5.28
C GLN A 17 5.03 5.03 -5.19
N THR A 18 4.23 5.67 -6.03
CA THR A 18 2.77 5.42 -6.13
C THR A 18 2.47 4.08 -6.80
N GLU A 19 3.27 3.68 -7.77
CA GLU A 19 3.17 2.36 -8.40
C GLU A 19 3.56 1.24 -7.41
N MET A 20 4.63 1.44 -6.64
CA MET A 20 5.07 0.49 -5.61
C MET A 20 4.00 0.26 -4.54
N ILE A 21 3.40 1.32 -3.99
CA ILE A 21 2.36 1.15 -2.98
C ILE A 21 1.15 0.37 -3.54
N GLY A 22 0.80 0.60 -4.81
CA GLY A 22 -0.25 -0.17 -5.50
C GLY A 22 0.05 -1.67 -5.58
N LEU A 23 1.29 -2.04 -5.93
CA LEU A 23 1.73 -3.43 -5.99
C LEU A 23 1.66 -4.13 -4.63
N TYR A 24 2.09 -3.46 -3.56
CA TYR A 24 2.01 -4.02 -2.21
C TYR A 24 0.57 -4.13 -1.72
N CYS A 25 -0.29 -3.17 -2.04
CA CYS A 25 -1.72 -3.25 -1.73
C CYS A 25 -2.36 -4.47 -2.41
N ASP A 26 -2.09 -4.72 -3.70
CA ASP A 26 -2.63 -5.88 -4.43
C ASP A 26 -2.12 -7.21 -3.85
N ARG A 27 -0.83 -7.31 -3.52
CA ARG A 27 -0.28 -8.49 -2.84
C ARG A 27 -0.95 -8.75 -1.50
N ILE A 28 -1.04 -7.71 -0.68
CA ILE A 28 -1.66 -7.80 0.64
C ILE A 28 -3.11 -8.20 0.50
N GLU A 29 -3.86 -7.61 -0.43
CA GLU A 29 -5.26 -7.97 -0.67
C GLU A 29 -5.41 -9.44 -1.03
N LYS A 30 -4.65 -9.94 -2.01
CA LYS A 30 -4.70 -11.34 -2.42
C LYS A 30 -4.33 -12.30 -1.29
N ALA A 31 -3.26 -12.00 -0.57
CA ALA A 31 -2.79 -12.85 0.52
C ALA A 31 -3.77 -12.85 1.70
N VAL A 32 -4.32 -11.69 2.05
CA VAL A 32 -5.37 -11.55 3.07
C VAL A 32 -6.64 -12.29 2.65
N GLN A 33 -7.07 -12.19 1.39
CA GLN A 33 -8.21 -12.95 0.85
C GLN A 33 -8.00 -14.47 0.93
N GLN A 34 -6.78 -14.95 0.71
CA GLN A 34 -6.42 -16.37 0.82
C GLN A 34 -6.19 -16.85 2.27
N SER A 35 -6.02 -15.93 3.22
CA SER A 35 -5.73 -16.28 4.62
C SER A 35 -6.92 -16.98 5.29
N ALA A 36 -6.67 -18.10 5.98
CA ALA A 36 -7.72 -18.85 6.67
C ALA A 36 -8.13 -18.22 8.00
N THR A 37 -7.20 -17.54 8.69
CA THR A 37 -7.44 -16.93 9.99
C THR A 37 -7.11 -15.44 9.98
N TYR A 38 -7.74 -14.69 10.89
CA TYR A 38 -7.42 -13.28 11.11
C TYR A 38 -5.95 -13.10 11.51
N GLN A 39 -5.40 -14.02 12.31
CA GLN A 39 -4.03 -13.95 12.79
C GLN A 39 -3.03 -14.10 11.64
N ASP A 40 -3.26 -15.05 10.71
CA ASP A 40 -2.41 -15.20 9.52
C ASP A 40 -2.43 -13.95 8.64
N ALA A 41 -3.62 -13.37 8.43
CA ALA A 41 -3.77 -12.15 7.66
C ALA A 41 -3.00 -10.96 8.28
N VAL A 42 -3.03 -10.83 9.60
CA VAL A 42 -2.26 -9.81 10.31
C VAL A 42 -0.76 -10.03 10.14
N GLN A 43 -0.27 -11.28 10.28
CA GLN A 43 1.14 -11.59 10.08
C GLN A 43 1.62 -11.30 8.66
N ILE A 44 0.81 -11.62 7.66
CA ILE A 44 1.08 -11.30 6.25
C ILE A 44 1.18 -9.78 6.06
N VAL A 45 0.24 -9.01 6.60
CA VAL A 45 0.26 -7.55 6.54
C VAL A 45 1.53 -6.98 7.17
N GLU A 46 1.92 -7.48 8.34
CA GLU A 46 3.15 -7.03 9.02
C GLU A 46 4.41 -7.35 8.21
N SER A 47 4.47 -8.54 7.60
CA SER A 47 5.58 -8.96 6.74
C SER A 47 5.69 -8.08 5.50
N GLU A 48 4.60 -7.87 4.77
CA GLU A 48 4.59 -7.05 3.55
C GLU A 48 4.88 -5.58 3.87
N CYS A 49 4.35 -5.04 4.97
CA CYS A 49 4.69 -3.68 5.42
C CYS A 49 6.18 -3.54 5.77
N LYS A 50 6.78 -4.57 6.40
CA LYS A 50 8.21 -4.56 6.73
C LYS A 50 9.07 -4.60 5.47
N ALA A 51 8.72 -5.43 4.49
CA ALA A 51 9.40 -5.46 3.20
C ALA A 51 9.30 -4.10 2.49
N PHE A 52 8.12 -3.50 2.44
CA PHE A 52 7.93 -2.16 1.89
C PHE A 52 8.77 -1.09 2.60
N SER A 53 8.87 -1.15 3.94
CA SER A 53 9.73 -0.23 4.70
C SER A 53 11.23 -0.37 4.39
N GLN A 54 11.68 -1.54 3.92
CA GLN A 54 13.08 -1.74 3.52
C GLN A 54 13.36 -1.12 2.14
N GLU A 55 12.37 -1.14 1.24
CA GLU A 55 12.50 -0.63 -0.14
C GLU A 55 12.15 0.87 -0.25
N CYS A 56 11.17 1.32 0.51
CA CYS A 56 10.65 2.69 0.50
C CYS A 56 11.04 3.43 1.77
N LYS A 57 11.83 4.50 1.65
CA LYS A 57 12.26 5.34 2.79
C LYS A 57 11.23 6.40 3.22
N SER A 58 10.12 6.54 2.48
CA SER A 58 9.09 7.54 2.78
C SER A 58 8.17 7.06 3.90
N GLU A 59 8.26 7.69 5.07
CA GLU A 59 7.40 7.39 6.21
C GLU A 59 5.91 7.61 5.89
N ILE A 60 5.58 8.59 5.04
CA ILE A 60 4.21 8.88 4.63
C ILE A 60 3.63 7.70 3.86
N LEU A 61 4.39 7.13 2.93
CA LEU A 61 3.96 5.98 2.15
C LEU A 61 3.88 4.72 2.99
N GLN A 62 4.84 4.50 3.89
CA GLN A 62 4.81 3.37 4.81
C GLN A 62 3.56 3.41 5.71
N LYS A 63 3.22 4.58 6.25
CA LYS A 63 1.98 4.79 7.03
C LYS A 63 0.73 4.57 6.18
N THR A 64 0.75 5.06 4.93
CA THR A 64 -0.35 4.87 3.98
C THR A 64 -0.59 3.40 3.69
N LEU A 65 0.46 2.63 3.35
CA LEU A 65 0.36 1.21 3.07
C LEU A 65 -0.19 0.45 4.30
N ARG A 66 0.36 0.72 5.49
CA ARG A 66 -0.10 0.08 6.73
C ARG A 66 -1.60 0.33 6.98
N ARG A 67 -2.06 1.56 6.76
CA ARG A 67 -3.47 1.90 6.94
C ARG A 67 -4.35 1.15 5.95
N ILE A 68 -3.96 1.10 4.68
CA ILE A 68 -4.69 0.36 3.64
C ILE A 68 -4.72 -1.15 3.96
N ALA A 69 -3.57 -1.71 4.35
CA ALA A 69 -3.45 -3.12 4.71
C ALA A 69 -4.35 -3.51 5.89
N GLN A 70 -4.41 -2.67 6.93
CA GLN A 70 -5.34 -2.87 8.05
C GLN A 70 -6.81 -2.76 7.62
N ASP A 71 -7.13 -1.87 6.68
CA ASP A 71 -8.47 -1.73 6.14
C ASP A 71 -8.90 -2.96 5.33
N ILE A 72 -7.98 -3.54 4.55
CA ILE A 72 -8.19 -4.81 3.82
C ILE A 72 -8.51 -5.95 4.81
N VAL A 73 -7.70 -6.11 5.85
CA VAL A 73 -7.96 -7.13 6.89
C VAL A 73 -9.28 -6.86 7.59
N ARG A 74 -9.57 -5.61 7.96
CA ARG A 74 -10.88 -5.28 8.56
C ARG A 74 -12.01 -5.66 7.62
N LYS A 75 -12.00 -5.20 6.37
CA LYS A 75 -13.03 -5.47 5.37
C LYS A 75 -13.34 -6.96 5.24
N LYS A 76 -12.33 -7.83 5.14
CA LYS A 76 -12.57 -9.27 5.02
C LYS A 76 -13.34 -9.83 6.23
N TRP A 77 -12.97 -9.48 7.46
CA TRP A 77 -13.58 -10.03 8.68
C TRP A 77 -14.77 -9.23 9.22
N THR A 78 -14.98 -7.98 8.79
CA THR A 78 -16.18 -7.20 9.12
C THR A 78 -17.27 -7.33 8.07
N SER A 79 -16.96 -7.78 6.85
CA SER A 79 -17.96 -8.01 5.80
C SER A 79 -18.73 -9.33 5.97
N GLU A 80 -18.39 -10.15 6.97
CA GLU A 80 -19.11 -11.38 7.33
C GLU A 80 -20.20 -11.17 8.42
N ARG A 81 -20.60 -9.91 8.70
CA ARG A 81 -21.56 -9.58 9.76
C ARG A 81 -22.86 -8.97 9.26
#